data_AF-A0A1V5LZD1-F1
#
_entry.id   AF-A0A1V5LZD1-F1
#
_cell.length_a   1.000
_cell.length_b   1.000
_cell.length_c   1.000
_cell.angle_alpha   90.00
_cell.angle_beta   90.00
_cell.angle_gamma   90.00
#
_symmetry.space_group_name_H-M   'P 1'
#
loop_
_entity.id
_entity.type
_entity.pdbx_description
1 polymer ?
#
loop_
_entity_poly.entity_id
_entity_poly.type
_entity_poly.pdbx_seq_one_letter_code
_entity_poly.pdbx_strand_id
1 'polypeptide(L)'
;MSISHNLGAITSENWQVRAEACARLGASSDPAALPALLSLLLDENAHVREAVWTALGRMGAPAVEPLLASTAHESPEMRQSVCQALGFVRDARAVDALLARLADENILVRQAACVGLARQGDPQAVPALLEQLRHPRTAVRIAACRALGTLRDPRAKGALLALLGDDDAQVRQAASMALEGVGEGALGRTVLQALQGDPMALEALAERARTDAGWLIPLLASHLDDANARVRLAACATLGCIGPACLDAVIALLGRPEAEVRRMVLQVLREVNHPGAVPLLVAKLDDADWRIRQSALAALTALGPLAAEPLLRYLDAPEVSARLAACQILGMLRDARAFPGLLARLGDDNEQVRTAACEALGQFGDQRAVADLLACVKDTHQPVRTAACRALRMLKAVQATDILMSMVYDNTPESRELAFDTLLEMKEVLEPCAHSFYCEACLARFIWKRAEVRGMGQAPYLVCRQCGKSAYALSDVNLVVAVLDHTLREPYRMDGTTARIHALAREDLFDFDAVEILRATDYEVERFCMRVGNDLDDERVRRYRQLLCQVWNHAALSESTVNVLRSMFGRVICEE
;
A
#
# COMPACT_ATOMS: atom_id res chain seq x y z
N MET A 1 50.42 61.37 20.28
CA MET A 1 49.71 62.37 19.45
C MET A 1 48.61 63.00 20.29
N SER A 2 48.41 64.32 20.19
CA SER A 2 47.37 65.03 20.95
C SER A 2 45.97 64.58 20.53
N ILE A 3 45.02 64.57 21.47
CA ILE A 3 43.59 64.30 21.20
C ILE A 3 43.06 65.24 20.11
N SER A 4 43.50 66.51 20.08
CA SER A 4 43.13 67.48 19.04
C SER A 4 43.53 67.05 17.63
N HIS A 5 44.67 66.35 17.48
CA HIS A 5 45.11 65.82 16.19
C HIS A 5 44.21 64.68 15.72
N ASN A 6 43.83 63.77 16.63
CA ASN A 6 42.93 62.67 16.30
C ASN A 6 41.49 63.17 16.04
N LEU A 7 41.04 64.21 16.74
CA LEU A 7 39.76 64.90 16.47
C LEU A 7 39.75 65.66 15.13
N GLY A 8 40.90 66.01 14.57
CA GLY A 8 40.98 66.49 13.18
C GLY A 8 40.97 65.34 12.16
N ALA A 9 41.54 64.19 12.52
CA ALA A 9 41.66 63.04 11.61
C ALA A 9 40.33 62.30 11.35
N ILE A 10 39.34 62.44 12.25
CA ILE A 10 37.99 61.86 12.07
C ILE A 10 37.20 62.46 10.90
N THR A 11 37.55 63.64 10.39
CA THR A 11 36.91 64.26 9.22
C THR A 11 37.64 63.97 7.91
N SER A 12 38.64 63.08 7.92
CA SER A 12 39.36 62.70 6.71
C SER A 12 38.45 61.97 5.71
N GLU A 13 38.62 62.24 4.41
CA GLU A 13 37.94 61.47 3.35
C GLU A 13 38.40 60.01 3.33
N ASN A 14 39.62 59.72 3.80
CA ASN A 14 40.13 58.36 3.87
C ASN A 14 39.57 57.61 5.08
N TRP A 15 38.75 56.59 4.82
CA TRP A 15 38.14 55.75 5.85
C TRP A 15 39.16 55.07 6.77
N GLN A 16 40.36 54.74 6.28
CA GLN A 16 41.42 54.12 7.09
C GLN A 16 41.92 55.10 8.16
N VAL A 17 42.09 56.37 7.76
CA VAL A 17 42.52 57.45 8.67
C VAL A 17 41.45 57.70 9.73
N ARG A 18 40.16 57.71 9.35
CA ARG A 18 39.05 57.82 10.30
C ARG A 18 39.02 56.64 11.28
N ALA A 19 39.17 55.40 10.80
CA ALA A 19 39.16 54.21 11.63
C ALA A 19 40.34 54.18 12.62
N GLU A 20 41.55 54.53 12.18
CA GLU A 20 42.72 54.65 13.06
C GLU A 20 42.54 55.76 14.10
N ALA A 21 41.97 56.90 13.70
CA ALA A 21 41.67 57.99 14.62
C ALA A 21 40.69 57.52 15.72
N CYS A 22 39.62 56.81 15.35
CA CYS A 22 38.69 56.22 16.31
C CYS A 22 39.40 55.27 17.29
N ALA A 23 40.26 54.38 16.79
CA ALA A 23 41.00 53.45 17.62
C ALA A 23 41.91 54.17 18.64
N ARG A 24 42.58 55.27 18.24
CA ARG A 24 43.43 56.08 19.11
C ARG A 24 42.62 56.89 20.13
N LEU A 25 41.46 57.41 19.75
CA LEU A 25 40.54 58.12 20.65
C LEU A 25 39.92 57.17 21.69
N GLY A 26 39.55 55.95 21.29
CA GLY A 26 39.10 54.92 22.23
C GLY A 26 40.19 54.53 23.23
N ALA A 27 41.45 54.44 22.78
CA ALA A 27 42.59 54.14 23.64
C ALA A 27 42.91 55.25 24.66
N SER A 28 42.60 56.52 24.36
CA SER A 28 42.81 57.62 25.30
C SER A 28 41.78 57.66 26.43
N SER A 29 40.62 57.00 26.27
CA SER A 29 39.51 56.99 27.24
C SER A 29 39.05 58.39 27.68
N ASP A 30 39.30 59.42 26.87
CA ASP A 30 38.96 60.81 27.18
C ASP A 30 37.50 61.09 26.78
N PRO A 31 36.62 61.48 27.73
CA PRO A 31 35.22 61.79 27.44
C PRO A 31 35.03 62.91 26.39
N ALA A 32 36.01 63.80 26.21
CA ALA A 32 35.96 64.84 25.17
C ALA A 32 35.88 64.27 23.75
N ALA A 33 36.27 63.01 23.54
CA ALA A 33 36.16 62.32 22.26
C ALA A 33 34.76 61.77 21.96
N LEU A 34 33.85 61.70 22.96
CA LEU A 34 32.55 61.05 22.81
C LEU A 34 31.65 61.68 21.75
N PRO A 35 31.48 63.03 21.67
CA PRO A 35 30.64 63.63 20.64
C PRO A 35 31.12 63.30 19.22
N ALA A 36 32.43 63.32 19.02
CA ALA A 36 33.09 62.97 17.77
C ALA A 36 32.87 61.49 17.41
N LEU A 37 33.08 60.57 18.35
CA LEU A 37 32.85 59.14 18.13
C LEU A 37 31.37 58.83 17.87
N LEU A 38 30.45 59.47 18.59
CA LEU A 38 29.01 59.29 18.38
C LEU A 38 28.57 59.75 16.99
N SER A 39 29.14 60.84 16.44
CA SER A 39 28.82 61.27 15.06
C SER A 39 29.24 60.25 14.00
N LEU A 40 30.25 59.43 14.28
CA LEU A 40 30.74 58.40 13.36
C LEU A 40 30.02 57.06 13.49
N LEU A 41 29.03 56.94 14.39
CA LEU A 41 28.17 55.76 14.44
C LEU A 41 27.41 55.52 13.14
N LEU A 42 27.19 56.57 12.35
CA LEU A 42 26.53 56.54 11.04
C LEU A 42 27.51 56.72 9.87
N ASP A 43 28.82 56.54 10.09
CA ASP A 43 29.81 56.64 9.02
C ASP A 43 29.43 55.70 7.85
N GLU A 44 29.62 56.16 6.62
CA GLU A 44 29.32 55.38 5.40
C GLU A 44 30.08 54.04 5.36
N ASN A 45 31.30 54.02 5.90
CA ASN A 45 32.19 52.87 5.84
C ASN A 45 31.97 51.93 7.04
N ALA A 46 31.71 50.65 6.76
CA ALA A 46 31.45 49.65 7.79
C ALA A 46 32.62 49.44 8.76
N HIS A 47 33.87 49.53 8.28
CA HIS A 47 35.05 49.37 9.13
C HIS A 47 35.23 50.56 10.09
N VAL A 48 34.84 51.77 9.68
CA VAL A 48 34.85 52.93 10.58
C VAL A 48 33.81 52.75 11.66
N ARG A 49 32.58 52.33 11.32
CA ARG A 49 31.54 52.05 12.32
C ARG A 49 32.00 50.99 13.35
N GLU A 50 32.63 49.92 12.90
CA GLU A 50 33.19 48.90 13.79
C GLU A 50 34.32 49.42 14.68
N ALA A 51 35.20 50.27 14.14
CA ALA A 51 36.24 50.94 14.91
C ALA A 51 35.65 51.86 15.98
N VAL A 52 34.56 52.56 15.68
CA VAL A 52 33.82 53.39 16.64
C VAL A 52 33.20 52.54 17.75
N TRP A 53 32.53 51.43 17.42
CA TRP A 53 31.96 50.54 18.44
C TRP A 53 33.04 50.00 19.38
N THR A 54 34.17 49.58 18.82
CA THR A 54 35.33 49.10 19.59
C THR A 54 35.94 50.20 20.44
N ALA A 55 36.05 51.42 19.90
CA ALA A 55 36.56 52.58 20.63
C ALA A 55 35.67 52.90 21.83
N LEU A 56 34.35 53.02 21.62
CA LEU A 56 33.39 53.27 22.69
C LEU A 56 33.38 52.16 23.75
N GLY A 57 33.49 50.90 23.33
CA GLY A 57 33.65 49.76 24.25
C GLY A 57 34.91 49.85 25.11
N ARG A 58 36.05 50.26 24.51
CA ARG A 58 37.33 50.46 25.23
C ARG A 58 37.26 51.61 26.22
N MET A 59 36.53 52.67 25.90
CA MET A 59 36.32 53.79 26.84
C MET A 59 35.57 53.33 28.09
N GLY A 60 34.64 52.38 27.96
CA GLY A 60 33.92 51.79 29.08
C GLY A 60 32.87 52.74 29.67
N ALA A 61 32.87 52.91 31.00
CA ALA A 61 31.84 53.65 31.74
C ALA A 61 31.48 55.06 31.20
N PRO A 62 32.44 55.90 30.74
CA PRO A 62 32.13 57.21 30.17
C PRO A 62 31.24 57.17 28.92
N ALA A 63 31.29 56.07 28.16
CA ALA A 63 30.49 55.90 26.94
C ALA A 63 29.07 55.37 27.22
N VAL A 64 28.80 54.84 28.42
CA VAL A 64 27.51 54.19 28.75
C VAL A 64 26.36 55.18 28.71
N GLU A 65 26.41 56.27 29.49
CA GLU A 65 25.31 57.24 29.58
C GLU A 65 24.96 57.87 28.22
N PRO A 66 25.92 58.35 27.41
CA PRO A 66 25.61 58.91 26.10
C PRO A 66 25.02 57.88 25.12
N LEU A 67 25.47 56.62 25.19
CA LEU A 67 24.91 55.55 24.37
C LEU A 67 23.49 55.21 24.81
N LEU A 68 23.23 55.09 26.12
CA LEU A 68 21.89 54.85 26.67
C LEU A 68 20.91 55.96 26.27
N ALA A 69 21.32 57.23 26.37
CA ALA A 69 20.52 58.36 25.93
C ALA A 69 20.17 58.30 24.42
N SER A 70 21.05 57.70 23.61
CA SER A 70 20.87 57.59 22.16
C SER A 70 20.05 56.35 21.72
N THR A 71 19.61 55.50 22.65
CA THR A 71 18.80 54.30 22.33
C THR A 71 17.38 54.60 21.86
N ALA A 72 16.88 55.79 22.21
CA ALA A 72 15.55 56.29 21.83
C ALA A 72 15.59 57.30 20.66
N HIS A 73 16.70 57.34 19.91
CA HIS A 73 16.88 58.27 18.80
C HIS A 73 15.81 58.07 17.70
N GLU A 74 15.38 59.16 17.04
CA GLU A 74 14.33 59.13 16.03
C GLU A 74 14.72 58.29 14.80
N SER A 75 15.96 58.46 14.31
CA SER A 75 16.50 57.64 13.21
C SER A 75 16.70 56.17 13.63
N PRO A 76 16.09 55.21 12.92
CA PRO A 76 16.31 53.78 13.15
C PRO A 76 17.76 53.35 12.89
N GLU A 77 18.46 53.95 11.94
CA GLU A 77 19.87 53.68 11.63
C GLU A 77 20.75 54.01 12.84
N MET A 78 20.45 55.12 13.52
CA MET A 78 21.14 55.51 14.75
C MET A 78 20.85 54.53 15.87
N ARG A 79 19.58 54.16 16.10
CA ARG A 79 19.22 53.14 17.10
C ARG A 79 19.92 51.81 16.85
N GLN A 80 20.01 51.39 15.59
CA GLN A 80 20.71 50.17 15.18
C GLN A 80 22.21 50.25 15.52
N SER A 81 22.88 51.34 15.16
CA SER A 81 24.32 51.50 15.44
C SER A 81 24.60 51.62 16.93
N VAL A 82 23.72 52.29 17.69
CA VAL A 82 23.78 52.36 19.15
C VAL A 82 23.65 50.95 19.77
N CYS A 83 22.73 50.10 19.30
CA CYS A 83 22.63 48.72 19.77
C CYS A 83 23.92 47.92 19.51
N GLN A 84 24.56 48.12 18.36
CA GLN A 84 25.85 47.49 18.05
C GLN A 84 26.94 47.97 19.01
N ALA A 85 27.04 49.28 19.25
CA ALA A 85 28.00 49.90 20.14
C ALA A 85 27.81 49.45 21.60
N LEU A 86 26.57 49.42 22.08
CA LEU A 86 26.23 48.92 23.42
C LEU A 86 26.71 47.49 23.62
N GLY A 87 26.70 46.65 22.58
CA GLY A 87 27.26 45.28 22.64
C GLY A 87 28.75 45.19 22.97
N PHE A 88 29.54 46.26 22.78
CA PHE A 88 30.98 46.29 23.12
C PHE A 88 31.25 46.88 24.50
N VAL A 89 30.25 47.50 25.13
CA VAL A 89 30.39 48.14 26.44
C VAL A 89 30.03 47.15 27.54
N ARG A 90 30.91 46.93 28.51
CA ARG A 90 30.65 45.97 29.60
C ARG A 90 29.89 46.66 30.76
N ASP A 91 28.58 46.86 30.61
CA ASP A 91 27.71 47.45 31.64
C ASP A 91 26.33 46.76 31.64
N ALA A 92 25.83 46.36 32.82
CA ALA A 92 24.55 45.66 32.95
C ALA A 92 23.35 46.49 32.44
N ARG A 93 23.41 47.83 32.55
CA ARG A 93 22.35 48.72 32.04
C ARG A 93 22.26 48.69 30.52
N ALA A 94 23.34 48.32 29.83
CA ALA A 94 23.32 48.10 28.39
C ALA A 94 22.43 46.89 28.03
N VAL A 95 22.39 45.85 28.88
CA VAL A 95 21.53 44.67 28.68
C VAL A 95 20.06 45.09 28.74
N ASP A 96 19.64 45.84 29.76
CA ASP A 96 18.26 46.34 29.90
C ASP A 96 17.83 47.19 28.70
N ALA A 97 18.72 48.08 28.24
CA ALA A 97 18.46 48.92 27.09
C ALA A 97 18.33 48.11 25.79
N LEU A 98 19.19 47.10 25.60
CA LEU A 98 19.13 46.21 24.44
C LEU A 98 17.87 45.32 24.48
N LEU A 99 17.46 44.83 25.65
CA LEU A 99 16.22 44.09 25.84
C LEU A 99 15.00 44.92 25.40
N ALA A 100 14.96 46.20 25.78
CA ALA A 100 13.90 47.12 25.36
C ALA A 100 13.87 47.38 23.84
N ARG A 101 14.96 47.12 23.11
CA ARG A 101 15.05 47.27 21.64
C ARG A 101 14.68 46.01 20.87
N LEU A 102 14.50 44.87 21.54
CA LEU A 102 13.92 43.67 20.90
C LEU A 102 12.47 43.90 20.43
N ALA A 103 11.80 44.92 20.96
CA ALA A 103 10.45 45.34 20.59
C ALA A 103 10.39 46.51 19.58
N ASP A 104 11.52 46.95 19.02
CA ASP A 104 11.58 48.12 18.12
C ASP A 104 10.73 47.94 16.84
N GLU A 105 10.12 48.98 16.31
CA GLU A 105 9.35 48.89 15.05
C GLU A 105 10.22 48.45 13.86
N ASN A 106 11.51 48.80 13.88
CA ASN A 106 12.43 48.52 12.80
C ASN A 106 13.13 47.17 13.00
N ILE A 107 13.05 46.32 11.97
CA ILE A 107 13.61 44.96 11.98
C ILE A 107 15.14 44.97 12.17
N LEU A 108 15.86 45.91 11.56
CA LEU A 108 17.30 46.01 11.65
C LEU A 108 17.76 46.38 13.07
N VAL A 109 16.97 47.22 13.77
CA VAL A 109 17.22 47.57 15.17
C VAL A 109 17.04 46.34 16.06
N ARG A 110 15.98 45.55 15.86
CA ARG A 110 15.80 44.28 16.60
C ARG A 110 16.95 43.32 16.39
N GLN A 111 17.42 43.17 15.15
CA GLN A 111 18.57 42.31 14.85
C GLN A 111 19.85 42.82 15.53
N ALA A 112 20.10 44.12 15.51
CA ALA A 112 21.23 44.72 16.21
C ALA A 112 21.12 44.54 17.72
N ALA A 113 19.92 44.61 18.29
CA ALA A 113 19.68 44.31 19.69
C ALA A 113 20.02 42.84 20.02
N CYS A 114 19.59 41.87 19.20
CA CYS A 114 19.99 40.47 19.36
C CYS A 114 21.52 40.29 19.34
N VAL A 115 22.21 40.92 18.39
CA VAL A 115 23.68 40.87 18.28
C VAL A 115 24.35 41.54 19.48
N GLY A 116 23.84 42.68 19.94
CA GLY A 116 24.32 43.38 21.11
C GLY A 116 24.22 42.51 22.36
N LEU A 117 23.06 41.90 22.61
CA LEU A 117 22.82 40.99 23.74
C LEU A 117 23.75 39.77 23.70
N ALA A 118 23.97 39.21 22.51
CA ALA A 118 24.89 38.09 22.32
C ALA A 118 26.34 38.44 22.72
N ARG A 119 26.79 39.66 22.37
CA ARG A 119 28.12 40.15 22.71
C ARG A 119 28.28 40.50 24.18
N GLN A 120 27.21 40.97 24.82
CA GLN A 120 27.19 41.17 26.28
C GLN A 120 27.47 39.87 27.03
N GLY A 121 26.97 38.75 26.50
CA GLY A 121 27.18 37.45 27.13
C GLY A 121 26.30 37.21 28.36
N ASP A 122 25.33 38.08 28.65
CA ASP A 122 24.49 37.99 29.84
C ASP A 122 23.34 36.96 29.65
N PRO A 123 23.28 35.90 30.46
CA PRO A 123 22.20 34.91 30.40
C PRO A 123 20.80 35.47 30.69
N GLN A 124 20.66 36.66 31.29
CA GLN A 124 19.36 37.31 31.47
C GLN A 124 18.68 37.65 30.13
N ALA A 125 19.44 37.75 29.04
CA ALA A 125 18.90 37.97 27.71
C ALA A 125 18.14 36.76 27.13
N VAL A 126 18.41 35.56 27.63
CA VAL A 126 17.94 34.30 27.03
C VAL A 126 16.41 34.22 26.92
N PRO A 127 15.60 34.51 27.95
CA PRO A 127 14.14 34.45 27.83
C PRO A 127 13.58 35.38 26.74
N ALA A 128 14.08 36.61 26.63
CA ALA A 128 13.63 37.55 25.62
C ALA A 128 14.06 37.15 24.20
N LEU A 129 15.26 36.59 24.05
CA LEU A 129 15.73 36.03 22.79
C LEU A 129 14.93 34.79 22.36
N LEU A 130 14.47 33.97 23.31
CA LEU A 130 13.58 32.84 23.03
C LEU A 130 12.24 33.28 22.45
N GLU A 131 11.69 34.41 22.89
CA GLU A 131 10.47 34.98 22.31
C GLU A 131 10.68 35.41 20.85
N GLN A 132 11.87 35.95 20.52
CA GLN A 132 12.20 36.37 19.16
C GLN A 132 12.30 35.21 18.16
N LEU A 133 12.49 33.97 18.63
CA LEU A 133 12.47 32.78 17.77
C LEU A 133 11.10 32.54 17.11
N ARG A 134 10.02 33.12 17.64
CA ARG A 134 8.67 33.01 17.06
C ARG A 134 8.28 34.20 16.18
N HIS A 135 9.21 35.11 15.91
CA HIS A 135 8.92 36.33 15.17
C HIS A 135 8.53 36.02 13.70
N PRO A 136 7.53 36.70 13.10
CA PRO A 136 7.06 36.41 11.74
C PRO A 136 8.15 36.62 10.67
N ARG A 137 9.08 37.56 10.92
CA ARG A 137 10.20 37.83 10.01
C ARG A 137 11.36 36.86 10.25
N THR A 138 11.72 36.10 9.22
CA THR A 138 12.87 35.19 9.15
C THR A 138 14.16 35.82 9.68
N ALA A 139 14.44 37.05 9.27
CA ALA A 139 15.66 37.76 9.61
C ALA A 139 15.84 37.95 11.14
N VAL A 140 14.74 38.12 11.88
CA VAL A 140 14.75 38.24 13.35
C VAL A 140 14.99 36.88 14.00
N ARG A 141 14.31 35.82 13.51
CA ARG A 141 14.54 34.45 13.99
C ARG A 141 15.99 34.02 13.83
N ILE A 142 16.61 34.29 12.68
CA ILE A 142 18.04 34.03 12.43
C ILE A 142 18.94 34.77 13.43
N ALA A 143 18.67 36.06 13.67
CA ALA A 143 19.45 36.86 14.62
C ALA A 143 19.33 36.32 16.05
N ALA A 144 18.13 35.92 16.46
CA ALA A 144 17.88 35.29 17.75
C ALA A 144 18.59 33.92 17.88
N CYS A 145 18.55 33.06 16.86
CA CYS A 145 19.32 31.81 16.83
C CYS A 145 20.80 32.04 17.05
N ARG A 146 21.40 32.95 16.26
CA ARG A 146 22.84 33.27 16.36
C ARG A 146 23.20 33.83 17.73
N ALA A 147 22.33 34.67 18.29
CA ALA A 147 22.52 35.24 19.62
C ALA A 147 22.53 34.16 20.70
N LEU A 148 21.51 33.29 20.71
CA LEU A 148 21.42 32.17 21.66
C LEU A 148 22.58 31.19 21.53
N GLY A 149 23.02 30.88 20.30
CA GLY A 149 24.19 30.05 20.05
C GLY A 149 25.49 30.67 20.58
N THR A 150 25.62 31.99 20.51
CA THR A 150 26.76 32.72 21.08
C THR A 150 26.73 32.73 22.60
N LEU A 151 25.54 32.87 23.21
CA LEU A 151 25.37 32.84 24.67
C LEU A 151 25.63 31.45 25.26
N ARG A 152 25.45 30.37 24.48
CA ARG A 152 25.70 28.98 24.88
C ARG A 152 24.89 28.53 26.10
N ASP A 153 23.74 29.16 26.34
CA ASP A 153 22.88 28.82 27.46
C ASP A 153 22.03 27.57 27.15
N PRO A 154 22.10 26.50 27.98
CA PRO A 154 21.34 25.27 27.75
C PRO A 154 19.82 25.44 27.69
N ARG A 155 19.25 26.51 28.29
CA ARG A 155 17.82 26.81 28.22
C ARG A 155 17.34 27.02 26.77
N ALA A 156 18.25 27.39 25.86
CA ALA A 156 17.93 27.57 24.46
C ALA A 156 17.75 26.24 23.69
N LYS A 157 18.26 25.12 24.22
CA LYS A 157 18.30 23.82 23.52
C LYS A 157 16.95 23.44 22.93
N GLY A 158 15.89 23.38 23.74
CA GLY A 158 14.57 22.92 23.28
C GLY A 158 13.98 23.78 22.17
N ALA A 159 14.11 25.11 22.29
CA ALA A 159 13.58 26.03 21.29
C ALA A 159 14.39 26.02 19.98
N LEU A 160 15.71 25.87 20.06
CA LEU A 160 16.57 25.73 18.89
C LEU A 160 16.30 24.40 18.16
N LEU A 161 16.06 23.31 18.89
CA LEU A 161 15.65 22.03 18.30
C LEU A 161 14.31 22.14 17.57
N ALA A 162 13.34 22.87 18.11
CA ALA A 162 12.07 23.13 17.44
C ALA A 162 12.25 23.93 16.13
N LEU A 163 13.17 24.90 16.10
CA LEU A 163 13.47 25.70 14.89
C LEU A 163 14.23 24.94 13.80
N LEU A 164 14.72 23.73 14.07
CA LEU A 164 15.15 22.85 12.99
C LEU A 164 14.01 22.51 12.03
N GLY A 165 12.76 22.78 12.43
CA GLY A 165 11.60 22.64 11.58
C GLY A 165 10.92 23.92 11.12
N ASP A 166 11.63 25.04 11.16
CA ASP A 166 11.17 26.26 10.52
C ASP A 166 11.00 26.07 9.00
N ASP A 167 9.99 26.70 8.41
CA ASP A 167 9.75 26.68 6.96
C ASP A 167 10.94 27.22 6.17
N ASP A 168 11.68 28.18 6.74
CA ASP A 168 12.81 28.82 6.09
C ASP A 168 14.12 28.05 6.29
N ALA A 169 14.77 27.67 5.18
CA ALA A 169 16.00 26.90 5.20
C ALA A 169 17.18 27.61 5.91
N GLN A 170 17.24 28.94 5.85
CA GLN A 170 18.29 29.71 6.53
C GLN A 170 18.06 29.73 8.05
N VAL A 171 16.82 29.73 8.51
CA VAL A 171 16.50 29.60 9.95
C VAL A 171 16.90 28.22 10.45
N ARG A 172 16.58 27.16 9.72
CA ARG A 172 17.00 25.79 10.07
C ARG A 172 18.52 25.67 10.18
N GLN A 173 19.26 26.26 9.22
CA GLN A 173 20.72 26.30 9.26
C GLN A 173 21.24 27.10 10.47
N ALA A 174 20.65 28.27 10.75
CA ALA A 174 21.04 29.09 11.89
C ALA A 174 20.76 28.38 13.23
N ALA A 175 19.65 27.65 13.34
CA ALA A 175 19.31 26.84 14.51
C ALA A 175 20.32 25.70 14.70
N SER A 176 20.68 24.97 13.63
CA SER A 176 21.71 23.94 13.69
C SER A 176 23.08 24.48 14.10
N MET A 177 23.49 25.63 13.59
CA MET A 177 24.74 26.28 14.02
C MET A 177 24.67 26.71 15.49
N ALA A 178 23.53 27.25 15.93
CA ALA A 178 23.33 27.64 17.32
C ALA A 178 23.38 26.45 18.28
N LEU A 179 22.91 25.27 17.83
CA LEU A 179 22.99 24.02 18.58
C LEU A 179 24.45 23.58 18.84
N GLU A 180 25.41 23.95 17.99
CA GLU A 180 26.84 23.74 18.28
C GLU A 180 27.28 24.48 19.54
N GLY A 181 26.78 25.71 19.72
CA GLY A 181 27.08 26.54 20.89
C GLY A 181 26.52 25.98 22.20
N VAL A 182 25.35 25.33 22.16
CA VAL A 182 24.69 24.76 23.35
C VAL A 182 24.99 23.26 23.56
N GLY A 183 25.96 22.70 22.82
CA GLY A 183 26.45 21.33 23.01
C GLY A 183 25.69 20.23 22.27
N GLU A 184 24.78 20.57 21.37
CA GLU A 184 23.97 19.63 20.56
C GLU A 184 24.29 19.73 19.05
N GLY A 185 25.49 20.20 18.70
CA GLY A 185 25.88 20.44 17.32
C GLY A 185 25.82 19.20 16.43
N ALA A 186 26.18 18.03 16.97
CA ALA A 186 26.06 16.76 16.25
C ALA A 186 24.60 16.47 15.89
N LEU A 187 23.70 16.59 16.87
CA LEU A 187 22.27 16.37 16.68
C LEU A 187 21.65 17.35 15.67
N GLY A 188 21.97 18.64 15.77
CA GLY A 188 21.48 19.64 14.81
C GLY A 188 21.86 19.33 13.37
N ARG A 189 23.12 18.93 13.14
CA ARG A 189 23.60 18.51 11.80
C ARG A 189 22.90 17.25 11.32
N THR A 190 22.74 16.24 12.18
CA THR A 190 22.04 14.99 11.84
C THR A 190 20.59 15.28 11.45
N VAL A 191 19.87 16.14 12.18
CA VAL A 191 18.50 16.53 11.80
C VAL A 191 18.46 17.24 10.45
N LEU A 192 19.36 18.17 10.17
CA LEU A 192 19.40 18.82 8.86
C LEU A 192 19.69 17.86 7.71
N GLN A 193 20.66 16.95 7.88
CA GLN A 193 21.00 15.93 6.90
C GLN A 193 19.82 14.98 6.66
N ALA A 194 19.15 14.56 7.74
CA ALA A 194 17.96 13.72 7.68
C ALA A 194 16.84 14.43 6.91
N LEU A 195 16.51 15.69 7.22
CA LEU A 195 15.50 16.46 6.47
C LEU A 195 15.88 16.66 5.00
N GLN A 196 17.18 16.64 4.66
CA GLN A 196 17.65 16.66 3.27
C GLN A 196 17.57 15.29 2.57
N GLY A 197 17.22 14.23 3.31
CA GLY A 197 17.04 12.87 2.80
C GLY A 197 18.28 11.98 2.91
N ASP A 198 19.25 12.30 3.76
CA ASP A 198 20.43 11.46 3.98
C ASP A 198 20.08 10.18 4.80
N PRO A 199 20.18 8.97 4.22
CA PRO A 199 19.81 7.72 4.88
C PRO A 199 20.58 7.46 6.17
N MET A 200 21.88 7.80 6.23
CA MET A 200 22.69 7.58 7.43
C MET A 200 22.23 8.47 8.58
N ALA A 201 21.84 9.70 8.28
CA ALA A 201 21.31 10.62 9.26
C ALA A 201 19.91 10.20 9.76
N LEU A 202 19.07 9.66 8.86
CA LEU A 202 17.77 9.10 9.23
C LEU A 202 17.91 7.94 10.22
N GLU A 203 18.82 7.01 9.94
CA GLU A 203 19.10 5.88 10.85
C GLU A 203 19.62 6.38 12.21
N ALA A 204 20.58 7.29 12.23
CA ALA A 204 21.14 7.84 13.46
C ALA A 204 20.08 8.54 14.33
N LEU A 205 19.13 9.27 13.73
CA LEU A 205 18.02 9.87 14.47
C LEU A 205 17.03 8.83 14.98
N ALA A 206 16.75 7.80 14.19
CA ALA A 206 15.89 6.71 14.63
C ALA A 206 16.48 5.98 15.84
N GLU A 207 17.79 5.73 15.85
CA GLU A 207 18.48 5.14 17.01
C GLU A 207 18.33 6.02 18.25
N ARG A 208 18.53 7.33 18.08
CA ARG A 208 18.41 8.32 19.16
C ARG A 208 16.98 8.39 19.69
N ALA A 209 15.98 8.36 18.81
CA ALA A 209 14.57 8.44 19.15
C ALA A 209 14.11 7.23 19.99
N ARG A 210 14.74 6.05 19.82
CA ARG A 210 14.49 4.90 20.72
C ARG A 210 14.82 5.21 22.20
N THR A 211 15.65 6.22 22.46
CA THR A 211 16.04 6.64 23.81
C THR A 211 15.35 7.94 24.29
N ASP A 212 15.10 8.90 23.39
CA ASP A 212 14.43 10.17 23.69
C ASP A 212 13.74 10.75 22.43
N ALA A 213 12.44 10.45 22.26
CA ALA A 213 11.66 10.86 21.09
C ALA A 213 10.72 12.06 21.33
N GLY A 214 10.63 12.58 22.56
CA GLY A 214 9.51 13.46 22.96
C GLY A 214 9.40 14.75 22.15
N TRP A 215 10.54 15.34 21.76
CA TRP A 215 10.59 16.56 20.95
C TRP A 215 10.72 16.29 19.45
N LEU A 216 11.25 15.12 19.06
CA LEU A 216 11.54 14.77 17.67
C LEU A 216 10.27 14.36 16.92
N ILE A 217 9.34 13.64 17.55
CA ILE A 217 8.08 13.22 16.91
C ILE A 217 7.25 14.44 16.46
N PRO A 218 6.96 15.45 17.31
CA PRO A 218 6.23 16.64 16.88
C PRO A 218 6.93 17.41 15.75
N LEU A 219 8.26 17.48 15.79
CA LEU A 219 9.07 18.13 14.76
C LEU A 219 8.94 17.42 13.40
N LEU A 220 9.08 16.09 13.36
CA LEU A 220 8.94 15.34 12.12
C LEU A 220 7.51 15.37 11.61
N ALA A 221 6.53 15.32 12.51
CA ALA A 221 5.11 15.42 12.18
C ALA A 221 4.76 16.74 11.48
N SER A 222 5.35 17.88 11.89
CA SER A 222 5.13 19.16 11.20
C SER A 222 5.71 19.21 9.78
N HIS A 223 6.69 18.36 9.46
CA HIS A 223 7.30 18.28 8.12
C HIS A 223 6.60 17.33 7.15
N LEU A 224 5.54 16.64 7.56
CA LEU A 224 4.77 15.80 6.64
C LEU A 224 4.01 16.61 5.59
N ASP A 225 3.87 17.92 5.77
CA ASP A 225 3.29 18.88 4.80
C ASP A 225 4.33 19.84 4.17
N ASP A 226 5.63 19.56 4.33
CA ASP A 226 6.67 20.45 3.81
C ASP A 226 6.56 20.60 2.29
N ALA A 227 6.76 21.79 1.74
CA ALA A 227 6.71 22.03 0.29
C ALA A 227 7.68 21.12 -0.48
N ASN A 228 8.83 20.78 0.11
CA ASN A 228 9.82 19.90 -0.47
C ASN A 228 9.48 18.42 -0.27
N ALA A 229 9.25 17.70 -1.37
CA ALA A 229 8.94 16.27 -1.33
C ALA A 229 10.00 15.41 -0.63
N ARG A 230 11.29 15.80 -0.71
CA ARG A 230 12.36 15.07 -0.02
C ARG A 230 12.24 15.17 1.49
N VAL A 231 11.89 16.36 1.99
CA VAL A 231 11.70 16.61 3.42
C VAL A 231 10.51 15.80 3.94
N ARG A 232 9.39 15.77 3.21
CA ARG A 232 8.23 14.94 3.58
C ARG A 232 8.57 13.46 3.66
N LEU A 233 9.29 12.95 2.65
CA LEU A 233 9.70 11.54 2.60
C LEU A 233 10.67 11.18 3.72
N ALA A 234 11.63 12.06 4.02
CA ALA A 234 12.56 11.91 5.13
C ALA A 234 11.85 11.89 6.49
N ALA A 235 10.93 12.83 6.71
CA ALA A 235 10.11 12.87 7.92
C ALA A 235 9.29 11.58 8.08
N CYS A 236 8.68 11.12 6.99
CA CYS A 236 7.93 9.86 6.97
C CYS A 236 8.81 8.65 7.32
N ALA A 237 9.97 8.52 6.68
CA ALA A 237 10.90 7.43 6.92
C ALA A 237 11.40 7.43 8.37
N THR A 238 11.76 8.60 8.90
CA THR A 238 12.23 8.74 10.29
C THR A 238 11.13 8.33 11.27
N LEU A 239 9.89 8.78 11.08
CA LEU A 239 8.75 8.38 11.92
C LEU A 239 8.48 6.87 11.82
N GLY A 240 8.60 6.28 10.62
CA GLY A 240 8.54 4.83 10.43
C GLY A 240 9.56 4.08 11.30
N CYS A 241 10.82 4.53 11.30
CA CYS A 241 11.88 3.94 12.11
C CYS A 241 11.71 4.17 13.63
N ILE A 242 11.00 5.21 14.05
CA ILE A 242 10.61 5.44 15.46
C ILE A 242 9.59 4.38 15.92
N GLY A 243 8.73 3.92 15.01
CA GLY A 243 7.75 2.87 15.27
C GLY A 243 6.50 3.38 16.04
N PRO A 244 5.86 2.54 16.87
CA PRO A 244 4.51 2.79 17.38
C PRO A 244 4.39 4.01 18.31
N ALA A 245 5.49 4.51 18.86
CA ALA A 245 5.49 5.71 19.71
C ALA A 245 5.02 6.98 18.99
N CYS A 246 5.08 7.00 17.65
CA CYS A 246 4.61 8.15 16.87
C CYS A 246 3.11 8.11 16.53
N LEU A 247 2.41 6.99 16.79
CA LEU A 247 1.02 6.82 16.35
C LEU A 247 0.11 7.93 16.89
N ASP A 248 0.18 8.26 18.18
CA ASP A 248 -0.66 9.30 18.80
C ASP A 248 -0.47 10.68 18.15
N ALA A 249 0.78 11.05 17.83
CA ALA A 249 1.08 12.33 17.19
C ALA A 249 0.58 12.39 15.75
N VAL A 250 0.69 11.27 15.03
CA VAL A 250 0.35 11.17 13.61
C VAL A 250 -1.18 11.03 13.41
N ILE A 251 -1.92 10.50 14.40
CA ILE A 251 -3.40 10.45 14.40
C ILE A 251 -4.00 11.85 14.25
N ALA A 252 -3.47 12.85 14.95
CA ALA A 252 -3.98 14.22 14.89
C ALA A 252 -3.92 14.81 13.46
N LEU A 253 -2.99 14.31 12.64
CA LEU A 253 -2.80 14.77 11.26
C LEU A 253 -3.77 14.12 10.26
N LEU A 254 -4.38 12.98 10.59
CA LEU A 254 -5.39 12.33 9.73
C LEU A 254 -6.68 13.16 9.56
N GLY A 255 -6.93 14.12 10.45
CA GLY A 255 -8.08 15.04 10.39
C GLY A 255 -7.84 16.30 9.57
N ARG A 256 -6.63 16.51 9.02
CA ARG A 256 -6.29 17.70 8.26
C ARG A 256 -6.96 17.71 6.87
N PRO A 257 -7.44 18.87 6.38
CA PRO A 257 -8.15 18.96 5.10
C PRO A 257 -7.25 18.64 3.90
N GLU A 258 -5.94 18.81 4.02
CA GLU A 258 -4.96 18.58 2.97
C GLU A 258 -4.81 17.08 2.67
N ALA A 259 -5.19 16.66 1.45
CA ALA A 259 -5.13 15.25 1.04
C ALA A 259 -3.68 14.70 0.99
N GLU A 260 -2.70 15.52 0.63
CA GLU A 260 -1.29 15.11 0.62
C GLU A 260 -0.77 14.78 2.03
N VAL A 261 -1.17 15.55 3.04
CA VAL A 261 -0.82 15.27 4.45
C VAL A 261 -1.45 13.96 4.90
N ARG A 262 -2.75 13.76 4.66
CA ARG A 262 -3.43 12.50 4.99
C ARG A 262 -2.76 11.31 4.30
N ARG A 263 -2.36 11.45 3.03
CA ARG A 263 -1.64 10.42 2.28
C ARG A 263 -0.28 10.12 2.89
N MET A 264 0.47 11.15 3.28
CA MET A 264 1.77 10.99 3.92
C MET A 264 1.65 10.31 5.29
N VAL A 265 0.60 10.64 6.04
CA VAL A 265 0.30 9.96 7.31
C VAL A 265 0.02 8.47 7.08
N LEU A 266 -0.80 8.11 6.08
CA LEU A 266 -1.04 6.70 5.75
C LEU A 266 0.25 5.96 5.33
N GLN A 267 1.16 6.66 4.66
CA GLN A 267 2.49 6.14 4.37
C GLN A 267 3.28 5.88 5.65
N VAL A 268 3.27 6.81 6.63
CA VAL A 268 3.92 6.59 7.94
C VAL A 268 3.34 5.35 8.62
N LEU A 269 2.02 5.21 8.67
CA LEU A 269 1.36 4.05 9.30
C LEU A 269 1.77 2.73 8.65
N ARG A 270 2.00 2.73 7.33
CA ARG A 270 2.50 1.58 6.59
C ARG A 270 3.94 1.24 6.98
N GLU A 271 4.83 2.23 7.06
CA GLU A 271 6.24 2.03 7.43
C GLU A 271 6.38 1.60 8.90
N VAL A 272 5.55 2.15 9.79
CA VAL A 272 5.49 1.73 11.21
C VAL A 272 5.07 0.26 11.35
N ASN A 273 4.23 -0.23 10.44
CA ASN A 273 3.87 -1.64 10.31
C ASN A 273 3.39 -2.28 11.64
N HIS A 274 2.46 -1.62 12.34
CA HIS A 274 2.00 -2.01 13.68
C HIS A 274 0.48 -2.26 13.74
N PRO A 275 -0.01 -3.32 14.44
CA PRO A 275 -1.44 -3.65 14.52
C PRO A 275 -2.32 -2.55 15.13
N GLY A 276 -1.74 -1.68 15.97
CA GLY A 276 -2.41 -0.50 16.51
C GLY A 276 -2.87 0.50 15.44
N ALA A 277 -2.32 0.44 14.22
CA ALA A 277 -2.74 1.29 13.11
C ALA A 277 -4.05 0.80 12.44
N VAL A 278 -4.45 -0.47 12.64
CA VAL A 278 -5.61 -1.05 11.93
C VAL A 278 -6.89 -0.22 12.09
N PRO A 279 -7.31 0.20 13.30
CA PRO A 279 -8.53 1.01 13.45
C PRO A 279 -8.48 2.34 12.68
N LEU A 280 -7.30 2.96 12.63
CA LEU A 280 -7.09 4.23 11.92
C LEU A 280 -7.17 4.05 10.41
N LEU A 281 -6.57 2.97 9.90
CA LEU A 281 -6.57 2.66 8.48
C LEU A 281 -7.97 2.26 8.00
N VAL A 282 -8.69 1.45 8.77
CA VAL A 282 -10.07 1.05 8.45
C VAL A 282 -10.99 2.27 8.38
N ALA A 283 -10.88 3.20 9.33
CA ALA A 283 -11.65 4.45 9.32
C ALA A 283 -11.40 5.33 8.07
N LYS A 284 -10.30 5.11 7.34
CA LYS A 284 -9.96 5.86 6.12
C LYS A 284 -10.31 5.14 4.82
N LEU A 285 -10.89 3.94 4.90
CA LEU A 285 -11.43 3.24 3.73
C LEU A 285 -12.67 3.94 3.14
N ASP A 286 -13.33 4.81 3.90
CA ASP A 286 -14.49 5.62 3.46
C ASP A 286 -14.14 7.09 3.19
N ASP A 287 -12.86 7.45 3.10
CA ASP A 287 -12.46 8.84 2.81
C ASP A 287 -12.99 9.28 1.43
N ALA A 288 -13.36 10.55 1.30
CA ALA A 288 -13.87 11.11 0.05
C ALA A 288 -12.86 11.00 -1.11
N ASP A 289 -11.55 11.10 -0.81
CA ASP A 289 -10.49 10.96 -1.81
C ASP A 289 -10.16 9.47 -2.07
N TRP A 290 -10.31 9.06 -3.32
CA TRP A 290 -10.01 7.68 -3.74
C TRP A 290 -8.56 7.28 -3.51
N ARG A 291 -7.62 8.22 -3.57
CA ARG A 291 -6.19 7.97 -3.30
C ARG A 291 -5.96 7.62 -1.83
N ILE A 292 -6.72 8.25 -0.93
CA ILE A 292 -6.65 7.97 0.51
C ILE A 292 -7.19 6.58 0.79
N ARG A 293 -8.35 6.22 0.21
CA ARG A 293 -8.91 4.86 0.32
C ARG A 293 -7.92 3.80 -0.18
N GLN A 294 -7.31 4.01 -1.34
CA GLN A 294 -6.31 3.10 -1.90
C GLN A 294 -5.07 2.99 -1.00
N SER A 295 -4.58 4.11 -0.47
CA SER A 295 -3.40 4.13 0.40
C SER A 295 -3.68 3.42 1.73
N ALA A 296 -4.89 3.59 2.29
CA ALA A 296 -5.31 2.91 3.51
C ALA A 296 -5.40 1.39 3.32
N LEU A 297 -5.99 0.94 2.21
CA LEU A 297 -6.04 -0.48 1.86
C LEU A 297 -4.63 -1.05 1.65
N ALA A 298 -3.76 -0.34 0.94
CA ALA A 298 -2.37 -0.77 0.73
C ALA A 298 -1.60 -0.89 2.05
N ALA A 299 -1.82 0.03 3.00
CA ALA A 299 -1.21 -0.04 4.32
C ALA A 299 -1.74 -1.23 5.15
N LEU A 300 -3.05 -1.49 5.11
CA LEU A 300 -3.65 -2.66 5.76
C LEU A 300 -3.12 -3.99 5.18
N THR A 301 -2.94 -4.05 3.87
CA THR A 301 -2.35 -5.22 3.19
C THR A 301 -0.89 -5.42 3.58
N ALA A 302 -0.11 -4.34 3.71
CA ALA A 302 1.31 -4.41 4.08
C ALA A 302 1.55 -4.92 5.50
N LEU A 303 0.58 -4.72 6.42
CA LEU A 303 0.62 -5.29 7.77
C LEU A 303 0.67 -6.83 7.78
N GLY A 304 0.17 -7.46 6.73
CA GLY A 304 0.19 -8.92 6.59
C GLY A 304 -0.47 -9.62 7.80
N PRO A 305 0.14 -10.66 8.37
CA PRO A 305 -0.41 -11.41 9.51
C PRO A 305 -0.75 -10.57 10.74
N LEU A 306 -0.08 -9.41 10.94
CA LEU A 306 -0.34 -8.52 12.07
C LEU A 306 -1.74 -7.89 12.01
N ALA A 307 -2.32 -7.76 10.82
CA ALA A 307 -3.67 -7.23 10.65
C ALA A 307 -4.77 -8.25 10.95
N ALA A 308 -4.46 -9.55 10.97
CA ALA A 308 -5.48 -10.60 10.95
C ALA A 308 -6.41 -10.55 12.17
N GLU A 309 -5.85 -10.56 13.38
CA GLU A 309 -6.65 -10.52 14.61
C GLU A 309 -7.45 -9.21 14.77
N PRO A 310 -6.86 -8.01 14.57
CA PRO A 310 -7.63 -6.78 14.58
C PRO A 310 -8.76 -6.73 13.53
N LEU A 311 -8.56 -7.33 12.34
CA LEU A 311 -9.53 -7.31 11.25
C LEU A 311 -10.73 -8.23 11.46
N LEU A 312 -10.63 -9.27 12.31
CA LEU A 312 -11.75 -10.18 12.58
C LEU A 312 -13.02 -9.45 13.02
N ARG A 313 -12.88 -8.41 13.86
CA ARG A 313 -14.02 -7.62 14.34
C ARG A 313 -14.69 -6.79 13.25
N TYR A 314 -13.97 -6.47 12.17
CA TYR A 314 -14.46 -5.62 11.08
C TYR A 314 -15.24 -6.42 10.03
N LEU A 315 -15.27 -7.75 10.12
CA LEU A 315 -16.20 -8.55 9.33
C LEU A 315 -17.64 -8.15 9.63
N ASP A 316 -17.98 -7.79 10.89
CA ASP A 316 -19.31 -7.34 11.34
C ASP A 316 -19.44 -5.80 11.47
N ALA A 317 -18.53 -5.04 10.85
CA ALA A 317 -18.60 -3.58 10.89
C ALA A 317 -19.86 -3.05 10.17
N PRO A 318 -20.46 -1.93 10.64
CA PRO A 318 -21.60 -1.32 9.95
C PRO A 318 -21.20 -0.77 8.57
N GLU A 319 -19.96 -0.31 8.41
CA GLU A 319 -19.44 0.24 7.15
C GLU A 319 -19.14 -0.87 6.12
N VAL A 320 -19.67 -0.73 4.90
CA VAL A 320 -19.47 -1.68 3.80
C VAL A 320 -17.98 -1.80 3.43
N SER A 321 -17.27 -0.68 3.36
CA SER A 321 -15.85 -0.65 3.00
C SER A 321 -14.96 -1.38 4.01
N ALA A 322 -15.32 -1.30 5.31
CA ALA A 322 -14.63 -2.03 6.37
C ALA A 322 -14.82 -3.54 6.25
N ARG A 323 -16.07 -4.00 6.03
CA ARG A 323 -16.37 -5.42 5.81
C ARG A 323 -15.67 -5.97 4.56
N LEU A 324 -15.70 -5.21 3.47
CA LEU A 324 -15.06 -5.57 2.20
C LEU A 324 -13.54 -5.76 2.38
N ALA A 325 -12.86 -4.79 2.99
CA ALA A 325 -11.42 -4.88 3.23
C ALA A 325 -11.07 -6.03 4.17
N ALA A 326 -11.86 -6.27 5.22
CA ALA A 326 -11.69 -7.41 6.11
C ALA A 326 -11.79 -8.74 5.34
N CYS A 327 -12.80 -8.92 4.50
CA CYS A 327 -12.95 -10.12 3.67
C CYS A 327 -11.73 -10.34 2.75
N GLN A 328 -11.31 -9.29 2.02
CA GLN A 328 -10.21 -9.37 1.07
C GLN A 328 -8.88 -9.74 1.75
N ILE A 329 -8.54 -9.03 2.83
CA ILE A 329 -7.25 -9.21 3.50
C ILE A 329 -7.21 -10.54 4.26
N LEU A 330 -8.27 -10.88 5.00
CA LEU A 330 -8.31 -12.15 5.74
C LEU A 330 -8.33 -13.37 4.81
N GLY A 331 -8.99 -13.25 3.64
CA GLY A 331 -8.92 -14.25 2.56
C GLY A 331 -7.51 -14.46 2.04
N MET A 332 -6.82 -13.36 1.72
CA MET A 332 -5.44 -13.40 1.22
C MET A 332 -4.46 -13.99 2.25
N LEU A 333 -4.65 -13.67 3.53
CA LEU A 333 -3.83 -14.20 4.64
C LEU A 333 -4.17 -15.65 5.00
N ARG A 334 -5.35 -16.15 4.58
CA ARG A 334 -5.87 -17.48 4.91
C ARG A 334 -5.91 -17.77 6.42
N ASP A 335 -6.26 -16.78 7.22
CA ASP A 335 -6.37 -16.95 8.69
C ASP A 335 -7.60 -17.80 9.05
N ALA A 336 -7.39 -19.03 9.52
CA ALA A 336 -8.46 -19.97 9.86
C ALA A 336 -9.52 -19.41 10.83
N ARG A 337 -9.17 -18.43 11.68
CA ARG A 337 -10.11 -17.77 12.60
C ARG A 337 -11.17 -16.95 11.87
N ALA A 338 -10.88 -16.47 10.66
CA ALA A 338 -11.80 -15.68 9.84
C ALA A 338 -12.87 -16.55 9.15
N PHE A 339 -12.64 -17.85 9.03
CA PHE A 339 -13.49 -18.74 8.23
C PHE A 339 -14.99 -18.67 8.59
N PRO A 340 -15.41 -18.73 9.87
CA PRO A 340 -16.83 -18.61 10.22
C PRO A 340 -17.42 -17.24 9.87
N GLY A 341 -16.65 -16.17 10.07
CA GLY A 341 -17.08 -14.81 9.74
C GLY A 341 -17.19 -14.57 8.23
N LEU A 342 -16.30 -15.16 7.44
CA LEU A 342 -16.36 -15.11 5.97
C LEU A 342 -17.59 -15.85 5.42
N LEU A 343 -17.94 -17.02 5.99
CA LEU A 343 -19.18 -17.72 5.63
C LEU A 343 -20.41 -16.84 5.90
N ALA A 344 -20.45 -16.15 7.04
CA ALA A 344 -21.55 -15.24 7.37
C ALA A 344 -21.65 -14.03 6.41
N ARG A 345 -20.57 -13.67 5.68
CA ARG A 345 -20.55 -12.59 4.68
C ARG A 345 -20.98 -13.01 3.29
N LEU A 346 -21.17 -14.31 3.03
CA LEU A 346 -21.82 -14.77 1.81
C LEU A 346 -23.28 -14.32 1.71
N GLY A 347 -23.93 -14.00 2.83
CA GLY A 347 -25.29 -13.47 2.90
C GLY A 347 -25.37 -11.96 3.17
N ASP A 348 -24.30 -11.19 2.97
CA ASP A 348 -24.30 -9.74 3.22
C ASP A 348 -25.28 -9.00 2.31
N ASP A 349 -25.90 -7.93 2.82
CA ASP A 349 -26.81 -7.08 2.05
C ASP A 349 -26.11 -6.45 0.83
N ASN A 350 -24.81 -6.15 0.97
CA ASN A 350 -24.01 -5.57 -0.11
C ASN A 350 -23.36 -6.63 -1.00
N GLU A 351 -23.58 -6.52 -2.31
CA GLU A 351 -23.07 -7.43 -3.33
C GLU A 351 -21.54 -7.50 -3.40
N GLN A 352 -20.85 -6.41 -3.08
CA GLN A 352 -19.38 -6.37 -3.16
C GLN A 352 -18.79 -7.16 -2.00
N VAL A 353 -19.41 -7.10 -0.82
CA VAL A 353 -19.00 -7.89 0.35
C VAL A 353 -19.26 -9.38 0.09
N ARG A 354 -20.41 -9.76 -0.48
CA ARG A 354 -20.68 -11.15 -0.88
C ARG A 354 -19.64 -11.67 -1.89
N THR A 355 -19.28 -10.84 -2.87
CA THR A 355 -18.25 -11.16 -3.87
C THR A 355 -16.90 -11.40 -3.19
N ALA A 356 -16.46 -10.49 -2.32
CA ALA A 356 -15.20 -10.60 -1.60
C ALA A 356 -15.17 -11.82 -0.66
N ALA A 357 -16.29 -12.17 -0.02
CA ALA A 357 -16.41 -13.37 0.80
C ALA A 357 -16.27 -14.65 -0.03
N CYS A 358 -16.87 -14.71 -1.23
CA CYS A 358 -16.70 -15.84 -2.15
C CYS A 358 -15.23 -16.02 -2.54
N GLU A 359 -14.56 -14.94 -2.97
CA GLU A 359 -13.15 -14.97 -3.36
C GLU A 359 -12.24 -15.39 -2.19
N ALA A 360 -12.49 -14.84 -1.00
CA ALA A 360 -11.75 -15.19 0.20
C ALA A 360 -11.86 -16.68 0.51
N LEU A 361 -13.07 -17.25 0.54
CA LEU A 361 -13.29 -18.68 0.80
C LEU A 361 -12.67 -19.58 -0.26
N GLY A 362 -12.66 -19.17 -1.52
CA GLY A 362 -11.93 -19.85 -2.59
C GLY A 362 -10.42 -19.90 -2.33
N GLN A 363 -9.84 -18.80 -1.84
CA GLN A 363 -8.41 -18.73 -1.47
C GLN A 363 -8.05 -19.59 -0.25
N PHE A 364 -8.99 -19.80 0.69
CA PHE A 364 -8.80 -20.71 1.83
C PHE A 364 -8.58 -22.16 1.40
N GLY A 365 -9.26 -22.60 0.34
CA GLY A 365 -9.13 -23.98 -0.14
C GLY A 365 -9.90 -25.01 0.70
N ASP A 366 -10.81 -24.58 1.58
CA ASP A 366 -11.54 -25.47 2.51
C ASP A 366 -12.87 -25.95 1.91
N GLN A 367 -13.01 -27.28 1.80
CA GLN A 367 -14.21 -27.95 1.27
C GLN A 367 -15.49 -27.63 2.05
N ARG A 368 -15.38 -27.19 3.32
CA ARG A 368 -16.56 -26.82 4.14
C ARG A 368 -17.35 -25.67 3.54
N ALA A 369 -16.74 -24.82 2.73
CA ALA A 369 -17.42 -23.68 2.10
C ALA A 369 -18.24 -24.05 0.85
N VAL A 370 -18.11 -25.28 0.34
CA VAL A 370 -18.73 -25.67 -0.95
C VAL A 370 -20.25 -25.53 -0.92
N ALA A 371 -20.91 -25.98 0.15
CA ALA A 371 -22.37 -25.91 0.24
C ALA A 371 -22.88 -24.47 0.18
N ASP A 372 -22.27 -23.55 0.92
CA ASP A 372 -22.65 -22.14 0.95
C ASP A 372 -22.29 -21.41 -0.35
N LEU A 373 -21.15 -21.74 -0.97
CA LEU A 373 -20.76 -21.21 -2.27
C LEU A 373 -21.73 -21.65 -3.38
N LEU A 374 -22.28 -22.86 -3.32
CA LEU A 374 -23.29 -23.33 -4.28
C LEU A 374 -24.59 -22.53 -4.21
N ALA A 375 -24.97 -22.03 -3.04
CA ALA A 375 -26.10 -21.11 -2.92
C ALA A 375 -25.79 -19.77 -3.64
N CYS A 376 -24.55 -19.26 -3.51
CA CYS A 376 -24.10 -18.00 -4.11
C CYS A 376 -24.00 -18.06 -5.65
N VAL A 377 -23.90 -19.25 -6.23
CA VAL A 377 -23.97 -19.45 -7.69
C VAL A 377 -25.30 -18.96 -8.27
N LYS A 378 -26.37 -18.97 -7.47
CA LYS A 378 -27.70 -18.48 -7.85
C LYS A 378 -27.98 -17.05 -7.36
N ASP A 379 -26.96 -16.32 -6.90
CA ASP A 379 -27.11 -14.94 -6.45
C ASP A 379 -27.70 -14.05 -7.55
N THR A 380 -28.48 -13.03 -7.15
CA THR A 380 -29.10 -12.09 -8.08
C THR A 380 -28.05 -11.29 -8.87
N HIS A 381 -26.89 -11.01 -8.28
CA HIS A 381 -25.86 -10.17 -8.84
C HIS A 381 -24.76 -10.98 -9.55
N GLN A 382 -24.49 -10.61 -10.80
CA GLN A 382 -23.51 -11.30 -11.65
C GLN A 382 -22.11 -11.39 -11.02
N PRO A 383 -21.53 -10.35 -10.39
CA PRO A 383 -20.20 -10.45 -9.79
C PRO A 383 -20.10 -11.54 -8.71
N VAL A 384 -21.14 -11.69 -7.89
CA VAL A 384 -21.21 -12.70 -6.83
C VAL A 384 -21.24 -14.10 -7.43
N ARG A 385 -22.10 -14.34 -8.43
CA ARG A 385 -22.13 -15.61 -9.16
C ARG A 385 -20.76 -15.94 -9.74
N THR A 386 -20.09 -14.93 -10.30
CA THR A 386 -18.77 -15.10 -10.90
C THR A 386 -17.72 -15.50 -9.87
N ALA A 387 -17.68 -14.81 -8.73
CA ALA A 387 -16.77 -15.14 -7.64
C ALA A 387 -17.06 -16.53 -7.04
N ALA A 388 -18.34 -16.91 -6.88
CA ALA A 388 -18.73 -18.22 -6.40
C ALA A 388 -18.25 -19.35 -7.33
N CYS A 389 -18.45 -19.22 -8.65
CA CYS A 389 -17.93 -20.21 -9.61
C CYS A 389 -16.40 -20.30 -9.57
N ARG A 390 -15.70 -19.16 -9.51
CA ARG A 390 -14.22 -19.15 -9.37
C ARG A 390 -13.76 -19.80 -8.06
N ALA A 391 -14.46 -19.57 -6.96
CA ALA A 391 -14.14 -20.18 -5.68
C ALA A 391 -14.35 -21.71 -5.72
N LEU A 392 -15.47 -22.18 -6.26
CA LEU A 392 -15.75 -23.61 -6.46
C LEU A 392 -14.71 -24.29 -7.36
N ARG A 393 -14.26 -23.57 -8.40
CA ARG A 393 -13.16 -23.98 -9.27
C ARG A 393 -11.85 -24.17 -8.49
N MET A 394 -11.47 -23.19 -7.67
CA MET A 394 -10.26 -23.27 -6.83
C MET A 394 -10.35 -24.41 -5.81
N LEU A 395 -11.55 -24.69 -5.31
CA LEU A 395 -11.83 -25.80 -4.40
C LEU A 395 -11.92 -27.16 -5.10
N LYS A 396 -11.93 -27.21 -6.44
CA LYS A 396 -12.15 -28.45 -7.21
C LYS A 396 -13.41 -29.20 -6.74
N ALA A 397 -14.47 -28.45 -6.45
CA ALA A 397 -15.67 -28.95 -5.77
C ALA A 397 -16.56 -29.78 -6.71
N VAL A 398 -16.36 -31.10 -6.78
CA VAL A 398 -17.11 -32.01 -7.68
C VAL A 398 -18.63 -31.93 -7.47
N GLN A 399 -19.09 -31.63 -6.24
CA GLN A 399 -20.51 -31.46 -5.94
C GLN A 399 -21.15 -30.27 -6.68
N ALA A 400 -20.34 -29.34 -7.20
CA ALA A 400 -20.81 -28.16 -7.92
C ALA A 400 -21.31 -28.44 -9.32
N THR A 401 -20.94 -29.59 -9.90
CA THR A 401 -21.10 -29.81 -11.33
C THR A 401 -22.55 -29.81 -11.80
N ASP A 402 -23.49 -30.42 -11.05
CA ASP A 402 -24.91 -30.40 -11.44
C ASP A 402 -25.46 -28.97 -11.53
N ILE A 403 -25.10 -28.13 -10.57
CA ILE A 403 -25.53 -26.73 -10.52
C ILE A 403 -24.86 -25.94 -11.66
N LEU A 404 -23.55 -26.10 -11.85
CA LEU A 404 -22.81 -25.44 -12.95
C LEU A 404 -23.36 -25.85 -14.33
N MET A 405 -23.71 -27.12 -14.53
CA MET A 405 -24.32 -27.59 -15.77
C MET A 405 -25.68 -26.95 -16.01
N SER A 406 -26.52 -26.78 -14.98
CA SER A 406 -27.78 -26.05 -15.13
C SER A 406 -27.57 -24.59 -15.57
N MET A 407 -26.50 -23.93 -15.09
CA MET A 407 -26.21 -22.55 -15.51
C MET A 407 -25.82 -22.42 -16.97
N VAL A 408 -25.17 -23.43 -17.56
CA VAL A 408 -24.78 -23.43 -18.98
C VAL A 408 -26.00 -23.31 -19.89
N TYR A 409 -27.17 -23.79 -19.46
CA TYR A 409 -28.39 -23.77 -20.26
C TYR A 409 -29.37 -22.66 -19.84
N ASP A 410 -29.45 -22.33 -18.55
CA ASP A 410 -30.55 -21.51 -18.01
C ASP A 410 -30.17 -20.07 -17.62
N ASN A 411 -28.89 -19.67 -17.67
CA ASN A 411 -28.44 -18.34 -17.22
C ASN A 411 -27.96 -17.38 -18.33
N THR A 412 -27.58 -16.16 -17.94
CA THR A 412 -27.01 -15.11 -18.80
C THR A 412 -25.77 -15.60 -19.58
N PRO A 413 -25.50 -15.09 -20.80
CA PRO A 413 -24.36 -15.51 -21.62
C PRO A 413 -23.02 -15.54 -20.87
N GLU A 414 -22.77 -14.55 -20.02
CA GLU A 414 -21.55 -14.41 -19.22
C GLU A 414 -21.46 -15.48 -18.11
N SER A 415 -22.60 -15.85 -17.52
CA SER A 415 -22.66 -16.96 -16.55
C SER A 415 -22.49 -18.33 -17.21
N ARG A 416 -22.89 -18.49 -18.48
CA ARG A 416 -22.69 -19.73 -19.24
C ARG A 416 -21.23 -19.97 -19.55
N GLU A 417 -20.54 -18.94 -20.04
CA GLU A 417 -19.10 -18.98 -20.34
C GLU A 417 -18.31 -19.36 -19.09
N LEU A 418 -18.56 -18.68 -17.97
CA LEU A 418 -17.85 -18.97 -16.74
C LEU A 418 -18.13 -20.38 -16.17
N ALA A 419 -19.39 -20.82 -16.22
CA ALA A 419 -19.75 -22.16 -15.77
C ALA A 419 -19.05 -23.22 -16.65
N PHE A 420 -19.00 -23.00 -17.96
CA PHE A 420 -18.30 -23.85 -18.90
C PHE A 420 -16.78 -23.89 -18.63
N ASP A 421 -16.13 -22.74 -18.48
CA ASP A 421 -14.69 -22.63 -18.17
C ASP A 421 -14.36 -23.33 -16.84
N THR A 422 -15.20 -23.15 -15.83
CA THR A 422 -15.04 -23.79 -14.53
C THR A 422 -15.09 -25.31 -14.66
N LEU A 423 -16.04 -25.83 -15.42
CA LEU A 423 -16.18 -27.27 -15.66
C LEU A 423 -15.03 -27.84 -16.50
N LEU A 424 -14.54 -27.09 -17.49
CA LEU A 424 -13.42 -27.50 -18.33
C LEU A 424 -12.13 -27.64 -17.51
N GLU A 425 -11.83 -26.70 -16.62
CA GLU A 425 -10.66 -26.79 -15.73
C GLU A 425 -10.82 -27.87 -14.64
N MET A 426 -12.06 -28.21 -14.27
CA MET A 426 -12.34 -29.31 -13.34
C MET A 426 -12.30 -30.69 -14.00
N LYS A 427 -12.11 -30.78 -15.32
CA LYS A 427 -12.14 -32.03 -16.12
C LYS A 427 -11.33 -33.17 -15.50
N GLU A 428 -10.08 -32.94 -15.10
CA GLU A 428 -9.20 -33.97 -14.51
C GLU A 428 -9.76 -34.58 -13.22
N VAL A 429 -10.50 -33.79 -12.43
CA VAL A 429 -11.12 -34.23 -11.17
C VAL A 429 -12.44 -34.97 -11.45
N LEU A 430 -13.07 -34.67 -12.59
CA LEU A 430 -14.33 -35.27 -13.04
C LEU A 430 -14.13 -36.60 -13.80
N GLU A 431 -12.96 -36.82 -14.42
CA GLU A 431 -12.61 -38.04 -15.15
C GLU A 431 -12.78 -39.34 -14.35
N PRO A 432 -12.36 -39.44 -13.06
CA PRO A 432 -12.58 -40.63 -12.24
C PRO A 432 -14.04 -40.87 -11.86
N CYS A 433 -14.91 -39.86 -11.99
CA CYS A 433 -16.34 -39.97 -11.65
C CYS A 433 -17.20 -40.39 -12.85
N ALA A 434 -16.64 -40.35 -14.07
CA ALA A 434 -17.33 -40.52 -15.33
C ALA A 434 -17.33 -41.99 -15.81
N HIS A 435 -18.14 -42.85 -15.19
CA HIS A 435 -18.26 -44.26 -15.59
C HIS A 435 -19.42 -44.55 -16.56
N SER A 436 -20.12 -43.52 -17.06
CA SER A 436 -21.34 -43.72 -17.84
C SER A 436 -21.19 -43.26 -19.29
N PHE A 437 -20.96 -44.21 -20.20
CA PHE A 437 -20.94 -44.00 -21.65
C PHE A 437 -22.34 -43.73 -22.25
N TYR A 438 -23.40 -43.83 -21.44
CA TYR A 438 -24.80 -43.72 -21.84
C TYR A 438 -25.62 -43.10 -20.71
N CYS A 439 -26.77 -42.51 -21.02
CA CYS A 439 -27.66 -41.96 -19.99
C CYS A 439 -28.30 -43.10 -19.19
N GLU A 440 -28.17 -43.11 -17.85
CA GLU A 440 -28.77 -44.16 -17.01
C GLU A 440 -30.30 -44.22 -17.11
N ALA A 441 -30.96 -43.09 -17.39
CA ALA A 441 -32.41 -43.02 -17.52
C ALA A 441 -32.94 -43.45 -18.89
N CYS A 442 -32.14 -43.32 -19.95
CA CYS A 442 -32.59 -43.56 -21.34
C CYS A 442 -31.81 -44.66 -22.05
N LEU A 443 -30.73 -45.15 -21.43
CA LEU A 443 -29.73 -46.03 -22.02
C LEU A 443 -29.20 -45.56 -23.38
N ALA A 444 -29.35 -44.27 -23.68
CA ALA A 444 -29.00 -43.66 -24.94
C ALA A 444 -27.67 -42.92 -24.81
N ARG A 445 -26.84 -42.97 -25.87
CA ARG A 445 -25.53 -42.31 -25.85
C ARG A 445 -25.64 -40.80 -25.70
N PHE A 446 -24.56 -40.22 -25.19
CA PHE A 446 -24.34 -38.78 -25.28
C PHE A 446 -23.86 -38.42 -26.69
N ILE A 447 -24.35 -37.29 -27.21
CA ILE A 447 -23.91 -36.71 -28.49
C ILE A 447 -23.35 -35.32 -28.25
N TRP A 448 -22.34 -34.98 -29.04
CA TRP A 448 -21.78 -33.64 -29.08
C TRP A 448 -22.81 -32.67 -29.67
N LYS A 449 -23.22 -31.69 -28.88
CA LYS A 449 -23.88 -30.48 -29.36
C LYS A 449 -22.94 -29.29 -29.22
N ARG A 450 -23.24 -28.25 -29.98
CA ARG A 450 -22.48 -27.00 -29.97
C ARG A 450 -23.35 -25.88 -29.44
N ALA A 451 -22.88 -25.19 -28.41
CA ALA A 451 -23.48 -23.95 -27.94
C ALA A 451 -22.73 -22.78 -28.56
N GLU A 452 -23.45 -21.77 -29.05
CA GLU A 452 -22.82 -20.50 -29.41
C GLU A 452 -22.44 -19.76 -28.12
N VAL A 453 -21.14 -19.53 -27.96
CA VAL A 453 -20.55 -18.74 -26.89
C VAL A 453 -20.01 -17.46 -27.50
N ARG A 454 -20.53 -16.33 -27.02
CA ARG A 454 -20.22 -15.01 -27.57
C ARG A 454 -18.75 -14.69 -27.31
N GLY A 455 -17.96 -14.51 -28.37
CA GLY A 455 -16.52 -14.19 -28.27
C GLY A 455 -15.57 -15.38 -28.40
N MET A 456 -16.06 -16.63 -28.31
CA MET A 456 -15.24 -17.86 -28.46
C MET A 456 -15.73 -18.82 -29.55
N GLY A 457 -16.87 -18.55 -30.19
CA GLY A 457 -17.41 -19.41 -31.24
C GLY A 457 -18.26 -20.54 -30.66
N GLN A 458 -18.17 -21.75 -31.24
CA GLN A 458 -19.00 -22.88 -30.85
C GLN A 458 -18.28 -23.79 -29.83
N ALA A 459 -18.81 -23.88 -28.60
CA ALA A 459 -18.29 -24.76 -27.56
C ALA A 459 -18.99 -26.13 -27.59
N PRO A 460 -18.24 -27.25 -27.68
CA PRO A 460 -18.83 -28.59 -27.73
C PRO A 460 -19.19 -29.10 -26.32
N TYR A 461 -20.36 -29.72 -26.17
CA TYR A 461 -20.81 -30.35 -24.92
C TYR A 461 -21.61 -31.63 -25.18
N LEU A 462 -21.69 -32.52 -24.19
CA LEU A 462 -22.34 -33.82 -24.30
C LEU A 462 -23.77 -33.81 -23.71
N VAL A 463 -24.76 -34.18 -24.52
CA VAL A 463 -26.15 -34.38 -24.09
C VAL A 463 -26.66 -35.73 -24.50
N CYS A 464 -27.48 -36.34 -23.64
CA CYS A 464 -28.19 -37.56 -23.98
C CYS A 464 -28.99 -37.31 -25.26
N ARG A 465 -28.77 -38.13 -26.29
CA ARG A 465 -29.43 -37.94 -27.59
C ARG A 465 -30.95 -37.99 -27.51
N GLN A 466 -31.49 -38.65 -26.48
CA GLN A 466 -32.91 -38.93 -26.35
C GLN A 466 -33.62 -37.95 -25.41
N CYS A 467 -33.15 -37.79 -24.17
CA CYS A 467 -33.79 -36.90 -23.20
C CYS A 467 -33.19 -35.50 -23.12
N GLY A 468 -32.10 -35.23 -23.85
CA GLY A 468 -31.42 -33.94 -23.83
C GLY A 468 -30.72 -33.59 -22.51
N LYS A 469 -30.79 -34.45 -21.48
CA LYS A 469 -30.07 -34.25 -20.23
C LYS A 469 -28.57 -34.32 -20.49
N SER A 470 -27.85 -33.30 -20.06
CA SER A 470 -26.40 -33.31 -20.03
C SER A 470 -25.93 -34.19 -18.87
N ALA A 471 -24.99 -35.09 -19.13
CA ALA A 471 -24.31 -35.82 -18.05
C ALA A 471 -22.80 -35.79 -18.27
N TYR A 472 -22.08 -36.25 -17.25
CA TYR A 472 -20.63 -36.37 -17.12
C TYR A 472 -20.00 -37.38 -18.11
N ALA A 473 -20.37 -37.36 -19.38
CA ALA A 473 -19.59 -38.07 -20.37
C ALA A 473 -18.39 -37.18 -20.69
N LEU A 474 -17.20 -37.58 -20.23
CA LEU A 474 -15.94 -36.88 -20.49
C LEU A 474 -14.95 -37.85 -21.15
N SER A 475 -15.28 -38.24 -22.36
CA SER A 475 -14.25 -38.71 -23.29
C SER A 475 -14.66 -38.31 -24.70
N ASP A 476 -13.68 -37.96 -25.53
CA ASP A 476 -13.85 -37.75 -26.98
C ASP A 476 -14.22 -39.09 -27.65
N VAL A 477 -15.23 -39.81 -27.16
CA VAL A 477 -15.68 -41.08 -27.71
C VAL A 477 -16.56 -40.78 -28.90
N ASN A 478 -15.97 -40.90 -30.08
CA ASN A 478 -16.65 -40.79 -31.35
C ASN A 478 -17.23 -42.13 -31.82
N LEU A 479 -16.67 -43.23 -31.33
CA LEU A 479 -17.05 -44.58 -31.73
C LEU A 479 -17.15 -45.49 -30.50
N VAL A 480 -18.33 -46.06 -30.24
CA VAL A 480 -18.50 -47.11 -29.24
C VAL A 480 -18.53 -48.46 -29.95
N VAL A 481 -17.63 -49.37 -29.60
CA VAL A 481 -17.56 -50.70 -30.19
C VAL A 481 -17.95 -51.72 -29.13
N ALA A 482 -18.96 -52.54 -29.42
CA ALA A 482 -19.28 -53.70 -28.61
C ALA A 482 -18.30 -54.83 -28.95
N VAL A 483 -17.43 -55.18 -28.00
CA VAL A 483 -16.42 -56.22 -28.17
C VAL A 483 -16.86 -57.51 -27.50
N LEU A 484 -16.89 -58.59 -28.28
CA LEU A 484 -17.11 -59.95 -27.81
C LEU A 484 -15.78 -60.69 -27.76
N ASP A 485 -15.18 -60.73 -26.57
CA ASP A 485 -13.95 -61.48 -26.28
C ASP A 485 -14.03 -62.02 -24.85
N HIS A 486 -14.23 -63.33 -24.68
CA HIS A 486 -14.35 -63.98 -23.37
C HIS A 486 -13.06 -63.94 -22.54
N THR A 487 -11.93 -63.51 -23.12
CA THR A 487 -10.65 -63.35 -22.42
C THR A 487 -10.45 -61.94 -21.86
N LEU A 488 -11.27 -60.95 -22.27
CA LEU A 488 -11.21 -59.59 -21.74
C LEU A 488 -11.63 -59.59 -20.26
N ARG A 489 -10.75 -59.07 -19.40
CA ARG A 489 -11.01 -58.92 -17.97
C ARG A 489 -11.51 -57.54 -17.59
N GLU A 490 -11.11 -56.53 -18.34
CA GLU A 490 -11.53 -55.15 -18.12
C GLU A 490 -12.90 -54.90 -18.77
N PRO A 491 -13.78 -54.08 -18.15
CA PRO A 491 -15.13 -53.83 -18.65
C PRO A 491 -15.15 -53.02 -19.95
N TYR A 492 -14.09 -52.25 -20.23
CA TYR A 492 -13.88 -51.53 -21.49
C TYR A 492 -12.40 -51.18 -21.65
N ARG A 493 -12.01 -50.79 -22.87
CA ARG A 493 -10.70 -50.24 -23.20
C ARG A 493 -10.85 -49.02 -24.11
N MET A 494 -10.07 -47.99 -23.85
CA MET A 494 -10.00 -46.80 -24.69
C MET A 494 -8.88 -46.92 -25.72
N ASP A 495 -9.15 -46.56 -26.97
CA ASP A 495 -8.17 -46.48 -28.05
C ASP A 495 -8.41 -45.20 -28.87
N GLY A 496 -7.65 -44.15 -28.57
CA GLY A 496 -7.92 -42.80 -29.07
C GLY A 496 -9.34 -42.37 -28.70
N THR A 497 -10.15 -42.07 -29.73
CA THR A 497 -11.57 -41.67 -29.60
C THR A 497 -12.55 -42.84 -29.67
N THR A 498 -12.07 -44.08 -29.56
CA THR A 498 -12.89 -45.28 -29.66
C THR A 498 -12.98 -45.99 -28.31
N ALA A 499 -14.19 -46.13 -27.78
CA ALA A 499 -14.46 -46.92 -26.58
C ALA A 499 -14.83 -48.34 -26.98
N ARG A 500 -13.96 -49.31 -26.68
CA ARG A 500 -14.20 -50.74 -26.87
C ARG A 500 -14.77 -51.32 -25.59
N ILE A 501 -16.07 -51.58 -25.56
CA ILE A 501 -16.79 -52.02 -24.36
C ILE A 501 -16.96 -53.54 -24.41
N HIS A 502 -16.60 -54.21 -23.32
CA HIS A 502 -16.74 -55.66 -23.20
C HIS A 502 -18.23 -56.04 -23.07
N ALA A 503 -18.81 -56.56 -24.15
CA ALA A 503 -20.24 -56.80 -24.25
C ALA A 503 -20.72 -58.09 -23.55
N LEU A 504 -19.83 -59.07 -23.37
CA LEU A 504 -20.16 -60.36 -22.72
C LEU A 504 -20.24 -60.24 -21.20
N ALA A 505 -19.48 -59.31 -20.59
CA ALA A 505 -19.48 -59.07 -19.15
C ALA A 505 -20.69 -58.28 -18.64
N ARG A 506 -21.57 -57.81 -19.52
CA ARG A 506 -22.72 -56.98 -19.17
C ARG A 506 -24.01 -57.77 -19.28
N GLU A 507 -24.96 -57.53 -18.38
CA GLU A 507 -26.30 -58.12 -18.47
C GLU A 507 -27.21 -57.28 -19.39
N ASP A 508 -27.21 -55.97 -19.18
CA ASP A 508 -28.00 -55.02 -19.97
C ASP A 508 -27.37 -54.69 -21.32
N LEU A 509 -28.24 -54.48 -22.31
CA LEU A 509 -27.85 -53.95 -23.61
C LEU A 509 -27.51 -52.46 -23.50
N PHE A 510 -26.48 -52.03 -24.21
CA PHE A 510 -26.06 -50.63 -24.32
C PHE A 510 -26.05 -50.20 -25.78
N ASP A 511 -26.06 -48.90 -26.03
CA ASP A 511 -26.03 -48.32 -27.36
C ASP A 511 -24.59 -48.32 -27.92
N PHE A 512 -24.37 -48.89 -29.11
CA PHE A 512 -23.03 -49.00 -29.75
C PHE A 512 -23.08 -48.70 -31.25
N ASP A 513 -21.92 -48.49 -31.88
CA ASP A 513 -21.74 -48.05 -33.27
C ASP A 513 -21.06 -49.10 -34.17
N ALA A 514 -20.40 -50.08 -33.58
CA ALA A 514 -19.86 -51.23 -34.27
C ALA A 514 -19.79 -52.44 -33.35
N VAL A 515 -19.62 -53.61 -33.93
CA VAL A 515 -19.41 -54.86 -33.21
C VAL A 515 -18.09 -55.47 -33.67
N GLU A 516 -17.23 -55.83 -32.71
CA GLU A 516 -16.00 -56.59 -32.97
C GLU A 516 -16.10 -57.92 -32.22
N ILE A 517 -16.00 -59.03 -32.96
CA ILE A 517 -16.00 -60.38 -32.40
C ILE A 517 -14.58 -60.93 -32.53
N LEU A 518 -13.87 -61.04 -31.41
CA LEU A 518 -12.46 -61.45 -31.37
C LEU A 518 -12.34 -62.90 -30.93
N ARG A 519 -12.87 -63.23 -29.76
CA ARG A 519 -12.82 -64.57 -29.15
C ARG A 519 -14.14 -64.81 -28.43
N ALA A 520 -15.15 -65.29 -29.14
CA ALA A 520 -16.45 -65.60 -28.56
C ALA A 520 -16.94 -66.94 -29.11
N THR A 521 -17.70 -67.65 -28.28
CA THR A 521 -18.40 -68.88 -28.66
C THR A 521 -19.68 -68.55 -29.41
N ASP A 522 -20.20 -69.51 -30.19
CA ASP A 522 -21.51 -69.37 -30.87
C ASP A 522 -22.62 -68.94 -29.89
N TYR A 523 -22.65 -69.56 -28.71
CA TYR A 523 -23.63 -69.24 -27.66
C TYR A 523 -23.55 -67.78 -27.18
N GLU A 524 -22.33 -67.27 -26.97
CA GLU A 524 -22.11 -65.88 -26.52
C GLU A 524 -22.56 -64.86 -27.56
N VAL A 525 -22.28 -65.14 -28.84
CA VAL A 525 -22.70 -64.31 -29.97
C VAL A 525 -24.22 -64.35 -30.14
N GLU A 526 -24.83 -65.54 -30.12
CA GLU A 526 -26.29 -65.69 -30.20
C GLU A 526 -27.00 -64.98 -29.04
N ARG A 527 -26.48 -65.12 -27.81
CA ARG A 527 -27.01 -64.41 -26.63
C ARG A 527 -26.92 -62.90 -26.79
N PHE A 528 -25.83 -62.38 -27.34
CA PHE A 528 -25.71 -60.96 -27.65
C PHE A 528 -26.72 -60.53 -28.73
N CYS A 529 -26.83 -61.26 -29.84
CA CYS A 529 -27.79 -61.00 -30.91
C CYS A 529 -29.25 -61.04 -30.43
N MET A 530 -29.60 -61.96 -29.53
CA MET A 530 -30.93 -62.01 -28.92
C MET A 530 -31.25 -60.73 -28.14
N ARG A 531 -30.28 -60.20 -27.38
CA ARG A 531 -30.46 -58.92 -26.67
C ARG A 531 -30.66 -57.78 -27.66
N VAL A 532 -29.82 -57.70 -28.69
CA VAL A 532 -29.91 -56.69 -29.75
C VAL A 532 -31.28 -56.74 -30.46
N GLY A 533 -31.80 -57.93 -30.73
CA GLY A 533 -33.11 -58.12 -31.37
C GLY A 533 -34.30 -57.81 -30.45
N ASN A 534 -34.12 -57.92 -29.13
CA ASN A 534 -35.14 -57.62 -28.12
C ASN A 534 -35.05 -56.19 -27.57
N ASP A 535 -34.24 -55.33 -28.18
CA ASP A 535 -34.14 -53.93 -27.80
C ASP A 535 -35.50 -53.23 -28.01
N LEU A 536 -35.99 -52.53 -26.98
CA LEU A 536 -37.29 -51.86 -26.98
C LEU A 536 -37.26 -50.51 -27.72
N ASP A 537 -36.07 -50.03 -28.10
CA ASP A 537 -35.86 -48.79 -28.84
C ASP A 537 -35.88 -49.04 -30.37
N ASP A 538 -37.03 -48.78 -30.99
CA ASP A 538 -37.27 -48.97 -32.43
C ASP A 538 -36.26 -48.23 -33.33
N GLU A 539 -35.78 -47.05 -32.92
CA GLU A 539 -34.77 -46.31 -33.69
C GLU A 539 -33.41 -47.00 -33.61
N ARG A 540 -33.08 -47.54 -32.44
CA ARG A 540 -31.84 -48.27 -32.21
C ARG A 540 -31.80 -49.58 -32.97
N VAL A 541 -32.91 -50.34 -32.94
CA VAL A 541 -33.07 -51.57 -33.72
C VAL A 541 -32.88 -51.30 -35.22
N ARG A 542 -33.48 -50.22 -35.76
CA ARG A 542 -33.28 -49.82 -37.16
C ARG A 542 -31.81 -49.53 -37.48
N ARG A 543 -31.08 -48.92 -36.54
CA ARG A 543 -29.66 -48.56 -36.69
C ARG A 543 -28.74 -49.77 -36.61
N TYR A 544 -29.00 -50.73 -35.72
CA TYR A 544 -28.24 -51.97 -35.61
C TYR A 544 -28.14 -52.70 -36.96
N ARG A 545 -29.23 -52.72 -37.73
CA ARG A 545 -29.28 -53.28 -39.09
C ARG A 545 -28.41 -52.57 -40.12
N GLN A 546 -27.72 -51.49 -39.75
CA GLN A 546 -26.81 -50.73 -40.60
C GLN A 546 -25.38 -50.74 -40.06
N LEU A 547 -25.14 -51.32 -38.88
CA LEU A 547 -23.82 -51.31 -38.25
C LEU A 547 -22.86 -52.29 -38.92
N LEU A 548 -21.58 -51.95 -38.78
CA LEU A 548 -20.47 -52.83 -39.11
C LEU A 548 -20.26 -53.85 -37.99
N CYS A 549 -20.23 -55.12 -38.36
CA CYS A 549 -19.81 -56.22 -37.51
C CYS A 549 -18.55 -56.85 -38.10
N GLN A 550 -17.42 -56.78 -37.39
CA GLN A 550 -16.18 -57.43 -37.78
C GLN A 550 -16.00 -58.72 -36.97
N VAL A 551 -15.79 -59.83 -37.68
CA VAL A 551 -15.46 -61.13 -37.10
C VAL A 551 -14.00 -61.41 -37.42
N TRP A 552 -13.17 -61.50 -36.38
CA TRP A 552 -11.74 -61.72 -36.52
C TRP A 552 -11.42 -63.21 -36.48
N ASN A 553 -10.36 -63.59 -37.19
CA ASN A 553 -9.90 -64.95 -37.45
C ASN A 553 -9.71 -65.88 -36.23
N HIS A 554 -9.76 -65.34 -35.01
CA HIS A 554 -9.69 -66.07 -33.75
C HIS A 554 -11.07 -66.51 -33.20
N ALA A 555 -12.17 -66.03 -33.78
CA ALA A 555 -13.53 -66.42 -33.43
C ALA A 555 -13.98 -67.59 -34.33
N ALA A 556 -13.80 -68.82 -33.86
CA ALA A 556 -14.22 -70.04 -34.56
C ALA A 556 -15.76 -70.21 -34.54
N LEU A 557 -16.48 -69.34 -35.24
CA LEU A 557 -17.94 -69.32 -35.29
C LEU A 557 -18.49 -70.27 -36.35
N SER A 558 -19.64 -70.87 -36.07
CA SER A 558 -20.38 -71.67 -37.06
C SER A 558 -20.96 -70.80 -38.17
N GLU A 559 -21.18 -71.39 -39.35
CA GLU A 559 -21.82 -70.70 -40.47
C GLU A 559 -23.24 -70.20 -40.12
N SER A 560 -23.95 -70.94 -39.27
CA SER A 560 -25.26 -70.55 -38.72
C SER A 560 -25.17 -69.24 -37.94
N THR A 561 -24.20 -69.13 -37.03
CA THR A 561 -23.97 -67.92 -36.21
C THR A 561 -23.63 -66.71 -37.07
N VAL A 562 -22.79 -66.91 -38.10
CA VAL A 562 -22.44 -65.84 -39.05
C VAL A 562 -23.68 -65.37 -39.83
N ASN A 563 -24.59 -66.28 -40.20
CA ASN A 563 -25.84 -65.91 -40.85
C ASN A 563 -26.78 -65.13 -39.92
N VAL A 564 -26.83 -65.46 -38.62
CA VAL A 564 -27.56 -64.66 -37.62
C VAL A 564 -26.99 -63.24 -37.54
N LEU A 565 -25.66 -63.09 -37.51
CA LEU A 565 -25.02 -61.77 -37.52
C LEU A 565 -25.38 -60.96 -38.78
N ARG A 566 -25.43 -61.60 -39.96
CA ARG A 566 -25.84 -60.94 -41.22
C ARG A 566 -27.32 -60.53 -41.22
N SER A 567 -28.17 -61.24 -40.49
CA SER A 567 -29.57 -60.87 -40.33
C SER A 567 -29.76 -59.71 -39.34
N MET A 568 -28.87 -59.59 -38.35
CA MET A 568 -28.97 -58.58 -37.30
C MET A 568 -28.27 -57.26 -37.68
N PHE A 569 -27.14 -57.36 -38.38
CA PHE A 569 -26.27 -56.24 -38.73
C PHE A 569 -26.14 -56.09 -40.25
N GLY A 570 -25.99 -54.85 -40.72
CA GLY A 570 -26.05 -54.55 -42.16
C GLY A 570 -24.82 -54.98 -42.94
N ARG A 571 -23.64 -54.95 -42.30
CA ARG A 571 -22.38 -55.33 -42.94
C ARG A 571 -21.56 -56.20 -42.01
N VAL A 572 -21.42 -57.48 -42.33
CA VAL A 572 -20.55 -58.42 -41.62
C VAL A 572 -19.29 -58.67 -42.45
N ILE A 573 -18.13 -58.33 -41.90
CA ILE A 573 -16.81 -58.60 -42.51
C ILE A 573 -16.16 -59.70 -41.68
N CYS A 574 -15.85 -60.82 -42.32
CA CYS A 574 -15.01 -61.86 -41.72
C CYS A 574 -13.59 -61.65 -42.24
N GLU A 575 -12.66 -61.32 -41.35
CA GLU A 575 -11.25 -61.13 -41.70
C GLU A 575 -10.49 -62.45 -41.51
N GLU A 576 -9.80 -62.86 -42.58
CA GLU A 576 -9.00 -64.11 -42.71
C GLU A 576 -7.63 -64.07 -42.05
#